data_AF-A0A067JNY3-F1
#
_entry.id   AF-A0A067JNY3-F1
#
_cell.length_a   1.000
_cell.length_b   1.000
_cell.length_c   1.000
_cell.angle_alpha   90.00
_cell.angle_beta   90.00
_cell.angle_gamma   90.00
#
_symmetry.space_group_name_H-M   'P 1'
#
loop_
_entity.id
_entity.type
_entity.pdbx_description
1 polymer ?
#
loop_
_entity_poly.entity_id
_entity_poly.type
_entity_poly.pdbx_seq_one_letter_code
_entity_poly.pdbx_strand_id
1 'polypeptide(L)'
;MLERRAVVRETDMPELMQSHAMELAYQALDSHEASDRQSIAHYIKQKFDEAWDCVAGNVFGSCITPLCGSYVLFRVEICWSF
;
A
#
# COMPACT_ATOMS: atom_id res chain seq x y z
N MET A 1 1.32 1.71 -22.08
CA MET A 1 0.41 1.65 -20.91
C MET A 1 1.29 1.55 -19.69
N LEU A 2 1.07 2.35 -18.65
CA LEU A 2 1.84 2.23 -17.40
C LEU A 2 1.25 1.05 -16.63
N GLU A 3 1.94 -0.07 -16.54
CA GLU A 3 1.47 -1.21 -15.76
C GLU A 3 1.95 -1.06 -14.31
N ARG A 4 1.00 -0.92 -13.38
CA ARG A 4 1.30 -0.90 -11.94
C ARG A 4 1.04 -2.29 -11.35
N ARG A 5 2.09 -2.93 -10.83
CA ARG A 5 1.99 -4.26 -10.22
C ARG A 5 2.33 -4.19 -8.73
N ALA A 6 1.37 -4.49 -7.88
CA ALA A 6 1.60 -4.65 -6.46
C ALA A 6 2.15 -6.05 -6.18
N VAL A 7 3.26 -6.11 -5.44
CA VAL A 7 3.92 -7.34 -5.01
C VAL A 7 3.92 -7.35 -3.49
N VAL A 8 3.15 -8.27 -2.90
CA VAL A 8 3.14 -8.49 -1.45
C VAL A 8 4.48 -9.09 -1.03
N ARG A 9 5.09 -8.51 0.00
CA ARG A 9 6.32 -9.00 0.62
C ARG A 9 6.01 -9.87 1.83
N GLU A 10 5.15 -9.36 2.71
CA GLU A 10 4.74 -10.05 3.93
C GLU A 10 3.30 -9.63 4.26
N THR A 11 2.52 -10.56 4.76
CA THR A 11 1.14 -10.30 5.13
C THR A 11 0.64 -11.37 6.08
N ASP A 12 -0.26 -10.96 6.97
CA ASP A 12 -0.98 -11.85 7.86
C ASP A 12 -2.51 -11.66 7.73
N MET A 13 -2.95 -10.84 6.77
CA MET A 13 -4.39 -10.58 6.53
C MET A 13 -4.97 -11.49 5.42
N PRO A 14 -6.29 -11.68 5.37
CA PRO A 14 -6.95 -12.42 4.29
C PRO A 14 -6.70 -11.78 2.91
N GLU A 15 -6.62 -12.59 1.85
CA GLU A 15 -6.38 -12.12 0.47
C GLU A 15 -7.34 -11.02 0.04
N LEU A 16 -8.62 -11.09 0.45
CA LEU A 16 -9.62 -10.06 0.16
C LEU A 16 -9.21 -8.67 0.68
N MET A 17 -8.67 -8.60 1.91
CA MET A 17 -8.19 -7.33 2.48
C MET A 17 -6.90 -6.88 1.80
N GLN A 18 -6.03 -7.81 1.39
CA GLN A 18 -4.81 -7.48 0.66
C GLN A 18 -5.16 -6.85 -0.69
N SER A 19 -6.08 -7.45 -1.45
CA SER A 19 -6.56 -6.92 -2.72
C SER A 19 -7.18 -5.54 -2.54
N HIS A 20 -7.98 -5.34 -1.48
CA HIS A 20 -8.55 -4.03 -1.17
C HIS A 20 -7.47 -2.97 -0.88
N ALA A 21 -6.45 -3.30 -0.07
CA ALA A 21 -5.34 -2.39 0.21
C ALA A 21 -4.54 -2.03 -1.07
N MET A 22 -4.34 -3.01 -1.96
CA MET A 22 -3.67 -2.79 -3.25
C MET A 22 -4.49 -1.90 -4.18
N GLU A 23 -5.80 -2.10 -4.26
CA GLU A 23 -6.69 -1.23 -5.04
C GLU A 23 -6.65 0.22 -4.56
N LEU A 24 -6.70 0.44 -3.24
CA LEU A 24 -6.57 1.79 -2.68
C LEU A 24 -5.21 2.42 -2.99
N ALA A 25 -4.13 1.63 -2.96
CA ALA A 25 -2.81 2.12 -3.33
C ALA A 25 -2.74 2.52 -4.80
N TYR A 26 -3.38 1.77 -5.71
CA TYR A 26 -3.48 2.16 -7.11
C TYR A 26 -4.26 3.46 -7.30
N GLN A 27 -5.42 3.58 -6.65
CA GLN A 27 -6.22 4.80 -6.69
C GLN A 27 -5.47 6.01 -6.13
N ALA A 28 -4.70 5.82 -5.05
CA ALA A 28 -3.86 6.86 -4.47
C ALA A 28 -2.75 7.28 -5.45
N LEU A 29 -2.11 6.35 -6.14
CA LEU A 29 -1.08 6.61 -7.14
C LEU A 29 -1.63 7.20 -8.45
N ASP A 30 -2.91 7.05 -8.73
CA ASP A 30 -3.61 7.75 -9.82
C ASP A 30 -4.03 9.16 -9.44
N SER A 31 -4.37 9.39 -8.17
CA SER A 31 -4.88 10.67 -7.68
C SER A 31 -3.78 11.60 -7.19
N HIS A 32 -2.64 11.06 -6.76
CA HIS A 32 -1.52 11.78 -6.16
C HIS A 32 -0.21 11.44 -6.87
N GLU A 33 0.73 12.39 -6.86
CA GLU A 33 2.08 12.14 -7.37
C GLU A 33 2.80 11.12 -6.49
N ALA A 34 3.52 10.17 -7.09
CA ALA A 34 4.29 9.15 -6.36
C ALA A 34 5.36 9.72 -5.40
N SER A 35 5.75 10.98 -5.62
CA SER A 35 6.64 11.74 -4.73
C SER A 35 5.96 12.13 -3.41
N ASP A 36 4.64 12.35 -3.43
CA ASP A 36 3.84 12.76 -2.27
C ASP A 36 3.34 11.56 -1.47
N ARG A 37 4.30 10.93 -0.80
CA ARG A 37 4.06 9.74 0.05
C ARG A 37 3.12 10.03 1.21
N GLN A 38 3.11 11.26 1.71
CA GLN A 38 2.28 11.64 2.85
C GLN A 38 0.81 11.66 2.43
N SER A 39 0.49 12.27 1.29
CA SER A 39 -0.87 12.25 0.75
C SER A 39 -1.31 10.83 0.39
N ILE A 40 -0.43 10.02 -0.19
CA ILE A 40 -0.72 8.61 -0.50
C ILE A 40 -1.04 7.81 0.77
N ALA A 41 -0.21 7.91 1.81
CA ALA A 41 -0.43 7.21 3.07
C ALA A 41 -1.72 7.68 3.76
N HIS A 42 -2.00 8.98 3.73
CA HIS A 42 -3.23 9.55 4.27
C HIS A 42 -4.46 9.04 3.52
N TYR A 43 -4.42 9.03 2.19
CA TYR A 43 -5.51 8.55 1.34
C TYR A 43 -5.85 7.08 1.64
N ILE A 44 -4.83 6.22 1.68
CA ILE A 44 -5.01 4.79 1.97
C ILE A 44 -5.56 4.62 3.38
N LYS A 45 -5.00 5.29 4.39
CA LYS A 45 -5.49 5.23 5.78
C LYS A 45 -6.96 5.64 5.88
N GLN A 46 -7.33 6.77 5.26
CA GLN A 46 -8.70 7.28 5.31
C GLN A 46 -9.71 6.36 4.62
N LYS A 47 -9.30 5.68 3.55
CA LYS A 47 -10.18 4.81 2.77
C LYS A 47 -10.22 3.37 3.25
N PHE A 48 -9.17 2.92 3.93
CA PHE A 48 -9.07 1.56 4.43
C PHE A 48 -9.85 1.42 5.74
N ASP A 49 -9.41 2.08 6.81
CA ASP A 49 -10.09 2.16 8.11
C ASP A 49 -9.30 3.12 9.02
N GLU A 50 -9.97 3.91 9.87
CA GLU A 50 -9.32 4.86 10.78
C GLU A 50 -8.42 4.18 11.84
N ALA A 51 -8.69 2.91 12.16
CA ALA A 51 -7.93 2.11 13.11
C ALA A 51 -6.57 1.64 12.57
N TRP A 52 -6.30 1.82 11.27
CA TRP A 52 -5.06 1.36 10.64
C TRP A 52 -4.02 2.46 10.55
N ASP A 53 -2.77 2.08 10.77
CA ASP A 53 -1.63 2.95 10.50
C ASP A 53 -0.99 2.58 9.16
N CYS A 54 -0.74 3.61 8.35
CA CYS A 54 -0.18 3.46 7.01
C CYS A 54 1.13 4.24 6.91
N VAL A 55 2.16 3.56 6.38
CA VAL A 55 3.46 4.15 6.10
C VAL A 55 3.78 3.91 4.63
N ALA A 56 4.07 4.98 3.88
CA ALA A 56 4.45 4.90 2.47
C ALA A 56 5.86 5.46 2.27
N GLY A 57 6.70 4.72 1.55
CA GLY A 57 8.08 5.13 1.28
C GLY A 57 8.81 4.21 0.32
N ASN A 58 9.92 4.70 -0.24
CA ASN A 58 10.76 3.88 -1.13
C ASN A 58 11.74 2.99 -0.34
N VAL A 59 12.28 3.53 0.76
CA VAL A 59 13.20 2.87 1.67
C VAL A 59 12.79 3.22 3.09
N PHE A 60 12.35 2.20 3.82
CA PHE A 60 12.01 2.29 5.24
C PHE A 60 12.18 0.90 5.87
N GLY A 61 12.45 0.87 7.17
CA GLY A 61 12.41 -0.34 7.99
C GLY A 61 11.37 -0.16 9.09
N SER A 62 10.68 -1.23 9.45
CA SER A 62 9.70 -1.23 10.53
C SER A 62 9.93 -2.41 11.46
N CYS A 63 9.99 -2.16 12.77
CA CYS A 63 9.98 -3.18 13.82
C CYS A 63 8.66 -3.07 14.58
N ILE A 64 7.64 -3.77 14.08
CA ILE A 64 6.31 -3.80 14.69
C ILE A 64 5.88 -5.24 14.91
N THR A 65 5.13 -5.48 15.98
CA THR A 65 4.49 -6.77 16.24
C THR A 65 3.00 -6.57 16.02
N PRO A 66 2.48 -6.83 14.81
CA PRO A 66 1.07 -6.63 14.52
C PRO A 66 0.21 -7.64 15.27
N LEU A 67 -1.06 -7.29 15.47
CA LEU A 67 -2.05 -8.27 15.87
C LEU A 67 -2.25 -9.28 14.73
N CYS A 68 -2.57 -10.51 15.09
CA CYS A 68 -2.82 -11.58 14.12
C CYS A 68 -3.96 -11.16 13.17
N GLY A 69 -3.76 -11.24 11.87
CA GLY A 69 -4.78 -10.85 10.87
C GLY A 69 -4.70 -9.40 10.39
N SER A 70 -3.83 -8.55 10.95
CA SER A 70 -3.92 -7.09 10.78
C SER A 70 -2.68 -6.44 10.14
N TYR A 71 -1.96 -7.16 9.28
CA TYR A 71 -0.72 -6.64 8.69
C TYR A 71 -0.56 -6.98 7.21
N VAL A 72 -0.11 -5.98 6.44
CA VAL A 72 0.29 -6.14 5.05
C VAL A 72 1.45 -5.20 4.72
N LEU A 73 2.47 -5.75 4.07
CA LEU A 73 3.60 -5.05 3.49
C LEU A 73 3.70 -5.43 2.02
N PHE A 74 3.56 -4.43 1.15
CA PHE A 74 3.64 -4.63 -0.30
C PHE A 74 4.41 -3.48 -0.97
N ARG A 75 4.90 -3.75 -2.18
CA ARG A 75 5.57 -2.78 -3.04
C ARG A 75 4.80 -2.67 -4.34
N VAL A 76 4.51 -1.45 -4.77
CA VAL A 76 3.99 -1.19 -6.12
C VAL A 76 5.17 -0.94 -7.06
N GLU A 77 5.33 -1.84 -8.03
CA GLU A 77 6.29 -1.70 -9.12
C GLU A 77 5.60 -1.02 -10.30
N ILE A 78 6.26 -0.03 -10.87
CA ILE A 78 5.81 0.66 -12.08
C ILE A 78 6.66 0.11 -13.23
N CYS A 79 6.06 -0.75 -14.05
CA CYS A 79 6.72 -1.28 -15.24
C CYS A 79 6.40 -0.41 -16.44
N TRP A 80 7.44 0.05 -17.12
CA TRP A 80 7.33 0.70 -18.41
C TRP A 80 7.31 -0.39 -19.47
N SER A 81 6.12 -0.77 -19.94
CA SER A 81 5.98 -1.68 -21.07
C SER A 81 6.21 -0.89 -22.36
N PHE A 82 7.33 -1.18 -23.05
CA PHE A 82 7.67 -0.69 -24.38
C PHE A 82 6.93 -1.47 -25.47
#